data_AF-A0A081A5M4-F1
#
_entry.id   AF-A0A081A5M4-F1
#
_cell.length_a   1.000
_cell.length_b   1.000
_cell.length_c   1.000
_cell.angle_alpha   90.00
_cell.angle_beta   90.00
_cell.angle_gamma   90.00
#
_symmetry.space_group_name_H-M   'P 1'
#
loop_
_entity.id
_entity.type
_entity.pdbx_description
1 polymer ?
#
loop_
_entity_poly.entity_id
_entity_poly.type
_entity_poly.pdbx_seq_one_letter_code
_entity_poly.pdbx_strand_id
1 'polypeptide(L)'
;MRRYSRDITLGSSSHRLGAAADAGFDGTPANERRFKTKRSSRRRMRISKECVAPFNCLELFCCTHAKIYFSRSMNRLVMDYLVGKGYREVAEAFWRDSGTKPHVDLQSVQERMSIQQLLLKGQIQKARGKLASMDPEFLEKNSGMDFLLAKQELIELIKAHNIEEALQFAIKNLAPFGQKSPQFLHEIERTMSVIAFKNPSESPLGHLLEQAQRRRVADEVNSAILRSQKQELEPLLPSMVQQFHYMEDQLEAKLNRRSHGIRIEDSAH
;
A
#
# COMPACT_ATOMS: atom_id res chain seq x y z
N MET A 1 15.24 51.90 -15.15
CA MET A 1 15.82 52.96 -14.29
C MET A 1 14.73 53.95 -13.90
N ARG A 2 14.71 54.39 -12.62
CA ARG A 2 13.84 55.40 -11.95
C ARG A 2 12.49 54.84 -11.44
N ARG A 3 12.33 54.53 -10.13
CA ARG A 3 12.21 55.39 -8.91
C ARG A 3 10.83 56.08 -8.86
N TYR A 4 10.15 56.34 -7.74
CA TYR A 4 10.01 55.84 -6.35
C TYR A 4 8.92 56.78 -5.74
N SER A 5 8.09 56.26 -4.81
CA SER A 5 7.26 56.96 -3.79
C SER A 5 6.29 58.09 -4.13
N ARG A 6 5.07 57.99 -3.56
CA ARG A 6 4.46 59.03 -2.72
C ARG A 6 3.55 58.42 -1.65
N ASP A 7 3.57 59.10 -0.50
CA ASP A 7 3.11 58.72 0.82
C ASP A 7 1.67 59.18 1.17
N ILE A 8 1.05 58.42 2.09
CA ILE A 8 0.25 58.80 3.28
C ILE A 8 -1.12 59.53 3.10
N THR A 9 -2.17 58.95 3.69
CA THR A 9 -3.00 59.60 4.74
C THR A 9 -3.77 58.58 5.58
N LEU A 10 -3.70 58.77 6.90
CA LEU A 10 -4.39 58.06 7.98
C LEU A 10 -5.84 58.56 8.12
N GLY A 11 -6.75 57.66 8.51
CA GLY A 11 -8.12 58.01 8.90
C GLY A 11 -8.67 57.04 9.95
N SER A 12 -8.83 57.56 11.16
CA SER A 12 -9.23 56.90 12.40
C SER A 12 -10.69 56.42 12.44
N SER A 13 -10.96 55.36 13.22
CA SER A 13 -12.19 55.28 14.01
C SER A 13 -11.97 54.50 15.30
N SER A 14 -12.15 55.22 16.40
CA SER A 14 -12.16 54.76 17.79
C SER A 14 -13.59 54.76 18.32
N HIS A 15 -13.78 54.04 19.44
CA HIS A 15 -14.92 53.96 20.37
C HIS A 15 -15.81 52.72 20.18
N ARG A 16 -16.23 51.99 21.23
CA ARG A 16 -16.10 52.20 22.69
C ARG A 16 -16.31 50.88 23.44
N LEU A 17 -15.68 50.80 24.61
CA LEU A 17 -15.77 49.78 25.67
C LEU A 17 -17.15 49.70 26.32
N GLY A 18 -17.48 48.52 26.87
CA GLY A 18 -18.54 48.30 27.85
C GLY A 18 -18.27 47.03 28.68
N ALA A 19 -18.30 47.17 30.00
CA ALA A 19 -17.72 46.29 31.00
C ALA A 19 -18.68 45.22 31.58
N ALA A 20 -18.09 44.38 32.44
CA ALA A 20 -18.61 43.22 33.17
C ALA A 20 -19.82 43.45 34.10
N ALA A 21 -20.53 42.36 34.40
CA ALA A 21 -21.29 42.19 35.65
C ALA A 21 -21.47 40.70 35.99
N ASP A 22 -21.28 40.40 37.28
CA ASP A 22 -21.41 39.14 38.00
C ASP A 22 -22.84 38.60 38.10
N ALA A 23 -22.96 37.28 38.31
CA ALA A 23 -24.01 36.68 39.14
C ALA A 23 -23.54 35.32 39.69
N GLY A 24 -23.30 35.28 41.01
CA GLY A 24 -23.08 34.06 41.77
C GLY A 24 -24.38 33.40 42.21
N PHE A 25 -24.29 32.13 42.59
CA PHE A 25 -25.24 31.47 43.49
C PHE A 25 -24.48 30.50 44.40
N ASP A 26 -24.93 30.44 45.65
CA ASP A 26 -24.17 30.13 46.87
C ASP A 26 -24.71 28.84 47.55
N GLY A 27 -23.89 28.22 48.45
CA GLY A 27 -24.39 27.48 49.64
C GLY A 27 -24.50 25.93 49.68
N THR A 28 -23.38 25.25 49.98
CA THR A 28 -23.06 24.19 51.01
C THR A 28 -24.14 23.43 51.86
N PRO A 29 -23.81 22.40 52.72
CA PRO A 29 -22.67 21.43 52.81
C PRO A 29 -23.05 19.96 53.24
N ALA A 30 -22.00 19.13 53.45
CA ALA A 30 -21.83 17.99 54.39
C ALA A 30 -21.91 16.54 53.84
N ASN A 31 -20.79 15.81 53.82
CA ASN A 31 -20.40 14.89 54.91
C ASN A 31 -19.01 14.24 54.62
N GLU A 32 -18.05 14.48 55.51
CA GLU A 32 -16.74 13.81 55.54
C GLU A 32 -16.85 12.41 56.15
N ARG A 33 -16.28 11.39 55.49
CA ARG A 33 -15.72 10.23 56.19
C ARG A 33 -14.32 9.91 55.69
N ARG A 34 -13.38 10.23 56.56
CA ARG A 34 -11.94 9.98 56.55
C ARG A 34 -11.64 8.49 56.71
N PHE A 35 -10.75 7.89 55.89
CA PHE A 35 -9.85 6.82 56.34
C PHE A 35 -8.55 6.73 55.52
N LYS A 36 -7.49 7.25 56.15
CA LYS A 36 -6.05 6.84 56.16
C LYS A 36 -5.35 6.46 54.84
N THR A 37 -4.58 7.42 54.32
CA THR A 37 -3.45 7.20 53.42
C THR A 37 -2.26 6.57 54.16
N LYS A 38 -1.82 5.39 53.73
CA LYS A 38 -0.46 4.89 54.02
C LYS A 38 0.49 5.44 52.96
N ARG A 39 1.46 6.24 53.40
CA ARG A 39 2.63 6.66 52.63
C ARG A 39 3.46 5.43 52.25
N SER A 40 3.67 5.21 50.96
CA SER A 40 4.83 4.47 50.47
C SER A 40 5.68 5.40 49.60
N SER A 41 6.94 5.46 49.97
CA SER A 41 7.95 6.41 49.52
C SER A 41 8.28 6.25 48.03
N ARG A 42 7.83 7.18 47.18
CA ARG A 42 8.44 7.37 45.85
C ARG A 42 9.74 8.17 46.03
N ARG A 43 10.87 7.47 46.05
CA ARG A 43 12.19 8.08 45.91
C ARG A 43 12.26 8.79 44.55
N ARG A 44 12.25 10.11 44.58
CA ARG A 44 12.53 10.99 43.45
C ARG A 44 14.04 10.90 43.17
N MET A 45 14.43 10.18 42.13
CA MET A 45 15.84 10.16 41.70
C MET A 45 16.21 11.55 41.18
N ARG A 46 17.17 12.18 41.87
CA ARG A 46 17.87 13.38 41.42
C ARG A 46 18.70 13.02 40.19
N ILE A 47 18.60 13.83 39.14
CA ILE A 47 19.56 13.83 38.05
C ILE A 47 20.79 14.57 38.59
N SER A 48 21.76 13.80 39.07
CA SER A 48 23.09 14.33 39.39
C SER A 48 23.95 14.22 38.13
N LYS A 49 24.48 15.36 37.70
CA LYS A 49 25.57 15.46 36.73
C LYS A 49 26.79 14.67 37.23
N GLU A 50 27.61 14.26 36.27
CA GLU A 50 28.91 13.57 36.41
C GLU A 50 28.83 12.03 36.48
N CYS A 51 28.76 11.41 35.30
CA CYS A 51 29.29 10.07 35.09
C CYS A 51 30.66 10.19 34.44
N VAL A 52 31.70 10.17 35.28
CA VAL A 52 33.05 9.83 34.86
C VAL A 52 33.06 8.33 34.60
N ALA A 53 33.24 7.93 33.35
CA ALA A 53 33.45 6.52 32.99
C ALA A 53 34.74 6.01 33.67
N PRO A 54 34.82 4.74 34.07
CA PRO A 54 35.16 3.75 33.04
C PRO A 54 34.57 2.33 33.27
N PHE A 55 34.57 1.55 32.18
CA PHE A 55 34.29 0.11 32.08
C PHE A 55 32.83 -0.39 32.16
N ASN A 56 32.39 -0.90 31.00
CA ASN A 56 31.37 -1.93 30.76
C ASN A 56 29.93 -1.66 31.21
N CYS A 57 29.18 -0.93 30.38
CA CYS A 57 27.71 -1.05 30.35
C CYS A 57 27.19 -0.84 28.93
N LEU A 58 27.45 -1.79 28.03
CA LEU A 58 26.98 -1.73 26.63
C LEU A 58 25.89 -2.76 26.27
N GLU A 59 25.44 -3.61 27.20
CA GLU A 59 24.50 -4.68 26.83
C GLU A 59 23.02 -4.36 27.12
N LEU A 60 22.69 -3.56 28.15
CA LEU A 60 21.29 -3.37 28.54
C LEU A 60 20.58 -2.21 27.84
N PHE A 61 21.32 -1.20 27.35
CA PHE A 61 20.74 -0.05 26.64
C PHE A 61 20.54 -0.33 25.14
N CYS A 62 21.27 -1.31 24.57
CA CYS A 62 21.14 -1.69 23.16
C CYS A 62 19.87 -2.54 22.91
N CYS A 63 19.51 -3.46 23.83
CA CYS A 63 18.40 -4.38 23.62
C CYS A 63 17.00 -3.73 23.63
N THR A 64 16.76 -2.71 24.45
CA THR A 64 15.46 -2.00 24.48
C THR A 64 15.31 -1.09 23.26
N HIS A 65 16.39 -0.41 22.86
CA HIS A 65 16.39 0.44 21.67
C HIS A 65 16.26 -0.41 20.38
N ALA A 66 16.93 -1.56 20.31
CA ALA A 66 16.82 -2.50 19.18
C ALA A 66 15.43 -3.14 19.07
N LYS A 67 14.78 -3.52 20.19
CA LYS A 67 13.40 -4.04 20.16
C LYS A 67 12.39 -2.99 19.69
N ILE A 68 12.53 -1.75 20.13
CA ILE A 68 11.65 -0.63 19.70
C ILE A 68 11.88 -0.30 18.22
N TYR A 69 13.14 -0.28 17.76
CA TYR A 69 13.47 -0.04 16.35
C TYR A 69 12.98 -1.18 15.45
N PHE A 70 13.18 -2.44 15.86
CA PHE A 70 12.72 -3.61 15.12
C PHE A 70 11.20 -3.66 14.99
N SER A 71 10.47 -3.40 16.09
CA SER A 71 9.00 -3.34 16.07
C SER A 71 8.47 -2.20 15.20
N ARG A 72 9.10 -1.01 15.23
CA ARG A 72 8.71 0.10 14.34
C ARG A 72 8.99 -0.19 12.87
N SER A 73 10.14 -0.79 12.56
CA SER A 73 10.48 -1.19 11.19
C SER A 73 9.54 -2.27 10.66
N MET A 74 9.19 -3.27 11.47
CA MET A 74 8.20 -4.29 11.10
C MET A 74 6.81 -3.70 10.87
N ASN A 75 6.34 -2.85 11.79
CA ASN A 75 5.02 -2.24 11.65
C ASN A 75 4.95 -1.37 10.38
N ARG A 76 6.04 -0.71 10.01
CA ARG A 76 6.13 0.02 8.75
C ARG A 76 6.01 -0.90 7.54
N LEU A 77 6.74 -2.02 7.53
CA LEU A 77 6.66 -3.02 6.45
C LEU A 77 5.25 -3.60 6.29
N VAL A 78 4.59 -3.92 7.41
CA VAL A 78 3.21 -4.40 7.41
C VAL A 78 2.27 -3.32 6.89
N MET A 79 2.42 -2.08 7.34
CA MET A 79 1.60 -0.96 6.88
C MET A 79 1.76 -0.72 5.37
N ASP A 80 2.99 -0.72 4.86
CA ASP A 80 3.29 -0.55 3.45
C ASP A 80 2.71 -1.70 2.60
N TYR A 81 2.73 -2.94 3.12
CA TYR A 81 2.04 -4.08 2.51
C TYR A 81 0.51 -3.89 2.47
N LEU A 82 -0.10 -3.50 3.60
CA LEU A 82 -1.55 -3.31 3.68
C LEU A 82 -2.04 -2.21 2.72
N VAL A 83 -1.32 -1.10 2.66
CA VAL A 83 -1.61 0.03 1.74
C VAL A 83 -1.30 -0.35 0.28
N GLY A 84 -0.25 -1.11 0.03
CA GLY A 84 0.12 -1.58 -1.31
C GLY A 84 -0.89 -2.56 -1.90
N LYS A 85 -1.38 -3.51 -1.09
CA LYS A 85 -2.46 -4.46 -1.45
C LYS A 85 -3.85 -3.87 -1.39
N GLY A 86 -3.99 -2.69 -0.77
CA GLY A 86 -5.23 -1.95 -0.64
C GLY A 86 -6.22 -2.48 0.40
N TYR A 87 -5.72 -3.14 1.44
CA TYR A 87 -6.53 -3.51 2.61
C TYR A 87 -6.81 -2.29 3.49
N ARG A 88 -7.68 -1.38 3.03
CA ARG A 88 -7.95 -0.10 3.70
C ARG A 88 -8.43 -0.26 5.15
N GLU A 89 -9.44 -1.10 5.37
CA GLU A 89 -10.03 -1.30 6.69
C GLU A 89 -9.00 -1.88 7.67
N VAL A 90 -8.18 -2.81 7.18
CA VAL A 90 -7.10 -3.43 7.95
C VAL A 90 -5.99 -2.42 8.24
N ALA A 91 -5.60 -1.60 7.27
CA ALA A 91 -4.62 -0.53 7.45
C ALA A 91 -5.09 0.49 8.48
N GLU A 92 -6.38 0.85 8.48
CA GLU A 92 -6.97 1.79 9.43
C GLU A 92 -7.02 1.22 10.85
N ALA A 93 -7.42 -0.05 11.01
CA ALA A 93 -7.36 -0.73 12.30
C ALA A 93 -5.90 -0.86 12.79
N PHE A 94 -5.00 -1.26 11.90
CA PHE A 94 -3.57 -1.38 12.20
C PHE A 94 -2.93 -0.05 12.59
N TRP A 95 -3.35 1.06 11.98
CA TRP A 95 -2.90 2.39 12.38
C TRP A 95 -3.35 2.73 13.81
N ARG A 96 -4.61 2.45 14.16
CA ARG A 96 -5.15 2.70 15.51
C ARG A 96 -4.37 1.93 16.58
N ASP A 97 -4.01 0.68 16.29
CA ASP A 97 -3.35 -0.19 17.27
C ASP A 97 -1.84 0.02 17.35
N SER A 98 -1.17 0.19 16.20
CA SER A 98 0.29 0.29 16.14
C SER A 98 0.82 1.74 16.23
N GLY A 99 -0.04 2.73 16.05
CA GLY A 99 0.34 4.14 15.90
C GLY A 99 1.12 4.45 14.61
N THR A 100 1.30 3.47 13.72
CA THR A 100 2.05 3.63 12.47
C THR A 100 1.18 4.30 11.42
N LYS A 101 1.48 5.56 11.08
CA LYS A 101 0.70 6.31 10.09
C LYS A 101 0.98 5.78 8.66
N PRO A 102 -0.05 5.58 7.83
CA PRO A 102 0.15 5.25 6.43
C PRO A 102 0.82 6.44 5.70
N HIS A 103 1.70 6.13 4.75
CA HIS A 103 2.33 7.16 3.92
C HIS A 103 1.35 7.79 2.93
N VAL A 104 0.35 7.02 2.53
CA VAL A 104 -0.65 7.35 1.52
C VAL A 104 -1.96 7.67 2.21
N ASP A 105 -2.74 8.58 1.61
CA ASP A 105 -4.09 8.83 2.05
C ASP A 105 -5.00 7.61 1.81
N LEU A 106 -5.80 7.25 2.81
CA LEU A 106 -6.65 6.07 2.77
C LEU A 106 -7.77 6.20 1.72
N GLN A 107 -8.13 7.42 1.30
CA GLN A 107 -9.08 7.62 0.20
C GLN A 107 -8.48 7.23 -1.15
N SER A 108 -7.22 7.61 -1.43
CA SER A 108 -6.51 7.14 -2.62
C SER A 108 -6.43 5.60 -2.67
N VAL A 109 -6.21 4.96 -1.50
CA VAL A 109 -6.27 3.48 -1.40
C VAL A 109 -7.66 2.95 -1.79
N GLN A 110 -8.73 3.59 -1.31
CA GLN A 110 -10.11 3.19 -1.63
C GLN A 110 -10.42 3.33 -3.13
N GLU A 111 -9.95 4.40 -3.76
CA GLU A 111 -10.12 4.63 -5.19
C GLU A 111 -9.44 3.53 -6.02
N ARG A 112 -8.18 3.23 -5.70
CA ARG A 112 -7.42 2.13 -6.33
C ARG A 112 -8.11 0.79 -6.17
N MET A 113 -8.59 0.49 -4.97
CA MET A 113 -9.33 -0.75 -4.70
C MET A 113 -10.62 -0.84 -5.51
N SER A 114 -11.34 0.28 -5.65
CA SER A 114 -12.54 0.31 -6.47
C SER A 114 -12.23 0.03 -7.94
N ILE A 115 -11.11 0.54 -8.47
CA ILE A 115 -10.65 0.22 -9.84
C ILE A 115 -10.34 -1.28 -9.95
N GLN A 116 -9.56 -1.85 -9.02
CA GLN A 116 -9.24 -3.28 -9.02
C GLN A 116 -10.51 -4.15 -8.96
N GLN A 117 -11.49 -3.79 -8.13
CA GLN A 117 -12.76 -4.52 -8.04
C GLN A 117 -13.54 -4.47 -9.36
N LEU A 118 -13.54 -3.34 -10.07
CA LEU A 118 -14.18 -3.23 -11.38
C LEU A 118 -13.49 -4.12 -12.41
N LEU A 119 -12.16 -4.17 -12.41
CA LEU A 119 -11.37 -5.06 -13.28
C LEU A 119 -11.64 -6.53 -12.99
N LEU A 120 -11.65 -6.92 -11.71
CA LEU A 120 -11.95 -8.30 -11.30
C LEU A 120 -13.37 -8.73 -11.69
N LYS A 121 -14.33 -7.80 -11.66
CA LYS A 121 -15.73 -8.02 -12.11
C LYS A 121 -15.88 -8.02 -13.64
N GLY A 122 -14.82 -7.72 -14.41
CA GLY A 122 -14.87 -7.64 -15.88
C GLY A 122 -15.47 -6.33 -16.41
N GLN A 123 -15.69 -5.32 -15.56
CA GLN A 123 -16.25 -4.02 -15.96
C GLN A 123 -15.13 -3.05 -16.37
N ILE A 124 -14.43 -3.38 -17.46
CA ILE A 124 -13.21 -2.67 -17.88
C ILE A 124 -13.51 -1.21 -18.27
N GLN A 125 -14.61 -0.95 -18.96
CA GLN A 125 -15.00 0.41 -19.35
C GLN A 125 -15.23 1.34 -18.16
N LYS A 126 -15.91 0.84 -17.11
CA LYS A 126 -16.09 1.61 -15.87
C LYS A 126 -14.77 1.82 -15.14
N ALA A 127 -13.87 0.83 -15.16
CA ALA A 127 -12.54 0.95 -14.60
C ALA A 127 -11.72 2.04 -15.32
N ARG A 128 -11.76 2.08 -16.67
CA ARG A 128 -11.12 3.13 -17.48
C ARG A 128 -11.67 4.52 -17.18
N GLY A 129 -12.99 4.66 -17.09
CA GLY A 129 -13.61 5.94 -16.71
C GLY A 129 -13.18 6.41 -15.32
N LYS A 130 -13.11 5.50 -14.35
CA LYS A 130 -12.64 5.81 -12.99
C LYS A 130 -11.15 6.15 -12.95
N LEU A 131 -10.34 5.47 -13.75
CA LEU A 131 -8.91 5.76 -13.90
C LEU A 131 -8.69 7.16 -14.49
N ALA A 132 -9.42 7.53 -15.54
CA ALA A 132 -9.39 8.86 -16.14
C ALA A 132 -9.87 9.96 -15.17
N SER A 133 -10.82 9.65 -14.28
CA SER A 133 -11.24 10.61 -13.25
C SER A 133 -10.20 10.83 -12.16
N MET A 134 -9.36 9.84 -11.89
CA MET A 134 -8.30 9.91 -10.87
C MET A 134 -7.04 10.56 -11.42
N ASP A 135 -6.64 10.22 -12.65
CA ASP A 135 -5.50 10.82 -13.35
C ASP A 135 -5.78 10.86 -14.87
N PRO A 136 -6.19 12.02 -15.42
CA PRO A 136 -6.52 12.16 -16.83
C PRO A 136 -5.37 11.82 -17.79
N GLU A 137 -4.12 12.06 -17.37
CA GLU A 137 -2.93 11.85 -18.20
C GLU A 137 -2.34 10.43 -18.01
N PHE A 138 -2.92 9.60 -17.14
CA PHE A 138 -2.37 8.28 -16.80
C PHE A 138 -2.23 7.37 -18.02
N LEU A 139 -3.30 7.30 -18.83
CA LEU A 139 -3.36 6.45 -20.02
C LEU A 139 -2.50 7.01 -21.16
N GLU A 140 -2.40 8.34 -21.27
CA GLU A 140 -1.57 8.99 -22.28
C GLU A 140 -0.08 8.78 -22.01
N LYS A 141 0.34 8.87 -20.74
CA LYS A 141 1.73 8.62 -20.32
C LYS A 141 2.11 7.14 -20.42
N ASN A 142 1.15 6.23 -20.20
CA ASN A 142 1.38 4.79 -20.17
C ASN A 142 0.64 4.08 -21.30
N SER A 143 1.14 4.22 -22.53
CA SER A 143 0.56 3.57 -23.71
C SER A 143 0.44 2.04 -23.59
N GLY A 144 1.36 1.40 -22.84
CA GLY A 144 1.29 -0.03 -22.53
C GLY A 144 0.12 -0.40 -21.61
N MET A 145 -0.25 0.46 -20.66
CA MET A 145 -1.39 0.23 -19.77
C MET A 145 -2.71 0.40 -20.51
N ASP A 146 -2.80 1.38 -21.40
CA ASP A 146 -4.00 1.55 -22.23
C ASP A 146 -4.21 0.35 -23.17
N PHE A 147 -3.13 -0.15 -23.77
CA PHE A 147 -3.15 -1.38 -24.56
C PHE A 147 -3.59 -2.59 -23.72
N LEU A 148 -3.02 -2.77 -22.52
CA LEU A 148 -3.36 -3.90 -21.63
C LEU A 148 -4.85 -3.90 -21.25
N LEU A 149 -5.40 -2.72 -20.93
CA LEU A 149 -6.82 -2.56 -20.61
C LEU A 149 -7.71 -2.80 -21.83
N ALA A 150 -7.35 -2.26 -23.01
CA ALA A 150 -8.09 -2.51 -24.25
C ALA A 150 -8.07 -3.98 -24.65
N LYS A 151 -6.94 -4.67 -24.48
CA LYS A 151 -6.82 -6.12 -24.69
C LYS A 151 -7.71 -6.90 -23.74
N GLN A 152 -7.74 -6.54 -22.45
CA GLN A 152 -8.63 -7.21 -21.49
C GLN A 152 -10.10 -6.98 -21.83
N GLU A 153 -10.45 -5.80 -22.31
CA GLU A 153 -11.81 -5.51 -22.78
C GLU A 153 -12.21 -6.37 -23.98
N LEU A 154 -11.32 -6.52 -24.96
CA LEU A 154 -11.53 -7.45 -26.08
C LEU A 154 -11.77 -8.88 -25.58
N ILE A 155 -10.99 -9.34 -24.59
CA ILE A 155 -11.16 -10.66 -23.98
C ILE A 155 -12.55 -10.81 -23.35
N GLU A 156 -13.07 -9.79 -22.67
CA GLU A 156 -14.42 -9.85 -22.10
C GLU A 156 -15.51 -9.85 -23.19
N LEU A 157 -15.33 -9.14 -24.31
CA LEU A 157 -16.25 -9.20 -25.45
C LEU A 157 -16.26 -10.58 -26.11
N ILE A 158 -15.09 -11.20 -26.27
CA ILE A 158 -14.96 -12.57 -26.80
C ILE A 158 -15.68 -13.57 -25.89
N LYS A 159 -15.55 -13.42 -24.56
CA LYS A 159 -16.26 -14.28 -23.59
C LYS A 159 -17.77 -14.09 -23.60
N ALA A 160 -18.26 -12.89 -23.93
CA ALA A 160 -19.68 -12.62 -24.09
C ALA A 160 -20.26 -13.18 -25.40
N HIS A 161 -19.44 -13.85 -26.23
CA HIS A 161 -19.78 -14.34 -27.57
C HIS A 161 -20.27 -13.26 -28.53
N ASN A 162 -19.94 -11.99 -28.27
CA ASN A 162 -20.30 -10.88 -29.15
C ASN A 162 -19.15 -10.59 -30.14
N ILE A 163 -19.06 -11.43 -31.17
CA ILE A 163 -17.94 -11.40 -32.13
C ILE A 163 -17.94 -10.12 -32.96
N GLU A 164 -19.10 -9.63 -33.35
CA GLU A 164 -19.23 -8.42 -34.17
C GLU A 164 -18.74 -7.17 -33.42
N GLU A 165 -19.17 -6.99 -32.17
CA GLU A 165 -18.67 -5.91 -31.32
C GLU A 165 -17.19 -6.05 -31.02
N ALA A 166 -16.71 -7.28 -30.74
CA ALA A 166 -15.30 -7.55 -30.52
C ALA A 166 -14.43 -7.13 -31.72
N LEU A 167 -14.88 -7.44 -32.94
CA LEU A 167 -14.17 -7.09 -34.17
C LEU A 167 -14.15 -5.58 -34.41
N GLN A 168 -15.31 -4.91 -34.26
CA GLN A 168 -15.39 -3.45 -34.39
C GLN A 168 -14.52 -2.75 -33.34
N PHE A 169 -14.52 -3.25 -32.10
CA PHE A 169 -13.69 -2.72 -31.03
C PHE A 169 -12.21 -2.88 -31.34
N ALA A 170 -11.79 -4.05 -31.86
CA ALA A 170 -10.40 -4.31 -32.19
C ALA A 170 -9.89 -3.38 -33.31
N ILE A 171 -10.69 -3.17 -34.36
CA ILE A 171 -10.34 -2.25 -35.45
C ILE A 171 -10.23 -0.82 -34.91
N LYS A 172 -11.19 -0.37 -34.10
CA LYS A 172 -11.25 1.01 -33.62
C LYS A 172 -10.17 1.33 -32.59
N ASN A 173 -10.00 0.46 -31.59
CA ASN A 173 -9.17 0.74 -30.41
C ASN A 173 -7.81 0.04 -30.44
N LEU A 174 -7.71 -1.18 -30.99
CA LEU A 174 -6.46 -1.98 -30.94
C LEU A 174 -5.58 -1.79 -32.18
N ALA A 175 -6.16 -1.55 -33.36
CA ALA A 175 -5.39 -1.36 -34.59
C ALA A 175 -4.33 -0.23 -34.52
N PRO A 176 -4.58 0.93 -33.89
CA PRO A 176 -3.56 1.96 -33.72
C PRO A 176 -2.34 1.51 -32.91
N PHE A 177 -2.49 0.53 -32.01
CA PHE A 177 -1.38 -0.03 -31.24
C PHE A 177 -0.56 -1.02 -32.06
N GLY A 178 -1.20 -1.82 -32.91
CA GLY A 178 -0.52 -2.75 -33.82
C GLY A 178 0.39 -2.05 -34.83
N GLN A 179 0.04 -0.82 -35.24
CA GLN A 179 0.90 0.01 -36.11
C GLN A 179 2.12 0.58 -35.38
N LYS A 180 2.04 0.80 -34.07
CA LYS A 180 3.12 1.39 -33.26
C LYS A 180 4.21 0.39 -32.90
N SER A 181 3.84 -0.87 -32.65
CA SER A 181 4.80 -1.91 -32.27
C SER A 181 4.39 -3.29 -32.78
N PRO A 182 5.32 -4.05 -33.39
CA PRO A 182 5.05 -5.42 -33.83
C PRO A 182 4.76 -6.37 -32.65
N GLN A 183 5.22 -6.06 -31.44
CA GLN A 183 4.91 -6.85 -30.25
C GLN A 183 3.42 -6.77 -29.89
N PHE A 184 2.83 -5.57 -29.97
CA PHE A 184 1.39 -5.39 -29.73
C PHE A 184 0.56 -6.07 -30.80
N LEU A 185 1.00 -6.02 -32.07
CA LEU A 185 0.35 -6.74 -33.17
C LEU A 185 0.25 -8.24 -32.86
N HIS A 186 1.37 -8.87 -32.48
CA HIS A 186 1.40 -10.29 -32.15
C HIS A 186 0.46 -10.64 -30.98
N GLU A 187 0.37 -9.78 -29.97
CA GLU A 187 -0.60 -9.98 -28.87
C GLU A 187 -2.05 -9.83 -29.30
N ILE A 188 -2.35 -8.90 -30.22
CA ILE A 188 -3.68 -8.72 -30.80
C ILE A 188 -4.06 -9.97 -31.60
N GLU A 189 -3.20 -10.43 -32.50
CA GLU A 189 -3.41 -11.63 -33.33
C GLU A 189 -3.66 -12.86 -32.45
N ARG A 190 -2.83 -13.03 -31.41
CA ARG A 190 -2.98 -14.11 -30.43
C ARG A 190 -4.35 -14.06 -29.74
N THR A 191 -4.79 -12.89 -29.30
CA THR A 191 -6.11 -12.72 -28.65
C THR A 191 -7.26 -12.94 -29.63
N MET A 192 -7.13 -12.46 -30.86
CA MET A 192 -8.13 -12.61 -31.93
C MET A 192 -8.28 -14.06 -32.38
N SER A 193 -7.21 -14.85 -32.34
CA SER A 193 -7.23 -16.28 -32.71
C SER A 193 -8.21 -17.10 -31.86
N VAL A 194 -8.56 -16.63 -30.66
CA VAL A 194 -9.53 -17.28 -29.78
C VAL A 194 -10.93 -17.33 -30.41
N ILE A 195 -11.29 -16.36 -31.26
CA ILE A 195 -12.59 -16.28 -31.93
C ILE A 195 -12.76 -17.41 -32.97
N ALA A 196 -11.68 -17.97 -33.49
CA ALA A 196 -11.75 -19.08 -34.45
C ALA A 196 -12.33 -20.37 -33.84
N PHE A 197 -12.38 -20.47 -32.51
CA PHE A 197 -12.92 -21.61 -31.79
C PHE A 197 -14.39 -21.40 -31.45
N LYS A 198 -15.22 -22.45 -31.62
CA LYS A 198 -16.63 -22.43 -31.20
C LYS A 198 -16.77 -22.15 -29.71
N ASN A 199 -15.91 -22.78 -28.91
CA ASN A 199 -15.78 -22.57 -27.48
C ASN A 199 -14.44 -21.87 -27.19
N PRO A 200 -14.43 -20.58 -26.83
CA PRO A 200 -13.22 -19.83 -26.53
C PRO A 200 -12.32 -20.48 -25.46
N SER A 201 -12.91 -21.17 -24.48
CA SER A 201 -12.19 -21.83 -23.38
C SER A 201 -11.43 -23.09 -23.79
N GLU A 202 -11.81 -23.74 -24.89
CA GLU A 202 -11.10 -24.93 -25.41
C GLU A 202 -9.88 -24.56 -26.26
N SER A 203 -9.70 -23.26 -26.54
CA SER A 203 -8.52 -22.77 -27.22
C SER A 203 -7.26 -23.09 -26.40
N PRO A 204 -6.09 -23.35 -27.04
CA PRO A 204 -4.80 -23.36 -26.34
C PRO A 204 -4.52 -22.05 -25.57
N LEU A 205 -5.28 -21.00 -25.86
CA LEU A 205 -5.23 -19.70 -25.21
C LEU A 205 -6.37 -19.47 -24.21
N GLY A 206 -7.09 -20.51 -23.81
CA GLY A 206 -8.18 -20.44 -22.83
C GLY A 206 -7.78 -19.80 -21.49
N HIS A 207 -6.51 -19.94 -21.10
CA HIS A 207 -5.94 -19.29 -19.91
C HIS A 207 -6.05 -17.75 -19.93
N LEU A 208 -6.16 -17.12 -21.11
CA LEU A 208 -6.39 -15.68 -21.23
C LEU A 208 -7.79 -15.27 -20.75
N LEU A 209 -8.76 -16.19 -20.79
CA LEU A 209 -10.15 -15.94 -20.43
C LEU A 209 -10.42 -16.12 -18.93
N GLU A 210 -9.47 -16.74 -18.22
CA GLU A 210 -9.58 -17.11 -16.82
C GLU A 210 -9.54 -15.90 -15.87
N GLN A 211 -10.05 -16.10 -14.66
CA GLN A 211 -9.97 -15.10 -13.59
C GLN A 211 -8.52 -14.75 -13.23
N ALA A 212 -7.58 -15.68 -13.41
CA ALA A 212 -6.16 -15.46 -13.18
C ALA A 212 -5.61 -14.30 -14.03
N GLN A 213 -6.01 -14.22 -15.30
CA GLN A 213 -5.59 -13.13 -16.19
C GLN A 213 -6.17 -11.78 -15.73
N ARG A 214 -7.46 -11.73 -15.37
CA ARG A 214 -8.07 -10.51 -14.78
C ARG A 214 -7.34 -10.03 -13.54
N ARG A 215 -6.93 -10.96 -12.67
CA ARG A 215 -6.16 -10.62 -11.46
C ARG A 215 -4.80 -10.05 -11.82
N ARG A 216 -4.06 -10.64 -12.77
CA ARG A 216 -2.78 -10.10 -13.25
C ARG A 216 -2.92 -8.68 -13.79
N VAL A 217 -3.94 -8.41 -14.61
CA VAL A 217 -4.21 -7.06 -15.13
C VAL A 217 -4.53 -6.09 -14.00
N ALA A 218 -5.35 -6.50 -13.03
CA ALA A 218 -5.67 -5.66 -11.87
C ALA A 218 -4.45 -5.35 -10.98
N ASP A 219 -3.54 -6.32 -10.82
CA ASP A 219 -2.29 -6.14 -10.07
C ASP A 219 -1.34 -5.20 -10.81
N GLU A 220 -1.18 -5.38 -12.13
CA GLU A 220 -0.34 -4.52 -12.96
C GLU A 220 -0.85 -3.07 -12.97
N VAL A 221 -2.15 -2.86 -13.16
CA VAL A 221 -2.78 -1.53 -13.09
C VAL A 221 -2.55 -0.88 -11.73
N ASN A 222 -2.72 -1.62 -10.63
CA ASN A 222 -2.46 -1.08 -9.30
C ASN A 222 -0.99 -0.70 -9.10
N SER A 223 -0.06 -1.52 -9.58
CA SER A 223 1.37 -1.20 -9.53
C SER A 223 1.71 0.05 -10.37
N ALA A 224 1.08 0.20 -11.54
CA ALA A 224 1.27 1.35 -12.40
C ALA A 224 0.72 2.64 -11.78
N ILE A 225 -0.44 2.59 -11.11
CA ILE A 225 -0.98 3.73 -10.35
C ILE A 225 -0.05 4.11 -9.20
N LEU A 226 0.48 3.13 -8.46
CA LEU A 226 1.43 3.38 -7.39
C LEU A 226 2.71 4.07 -7.91
N ARG A 227 3.26 3.60 -9.03
CA ARG A 227 4.40 4.23 -9.72
C ARG A 227 4.09 5.67 -10.16
N SER A 228 2.92 5.92 -10.75
CA SER A 228 2.55 7.27 -11.20
C SER A 228 2.38 8.26 -10.06
N GLN A 229 1.89 7.79 -8.91
CA GLN A 229 1.76 8.60 -7.68
C GLN A 229 3.08 8.77 -6.91
N LYS A 230 4.22 8.30 -7.47
CA LYS A 230 5.54 8.25 -6.80
C LYS A 230 5.52 7.50 -5.47
N GLN A 231 4.55 6.63 -5.29
CA GLN A 231 4.44 5.74 -4.15
C GLN A 231 5.05 4.42 -4.58
N GLU A 232 6.38 4.34 -4.61
CA GLU A 232 7.07 3.06 -4.80
C GLU A 232 6.93 2.23 -3.51
N LEU A 233 5.73 1.70 -3.32
CA LEU A 233 5.42 0.69 -2.32
C LEU A 233 5.60 -0.66 -2.99
N GLU A 234 6.85 -1.03 -3.27
CA GLU A 234 7.12 -2.45 -3.50
C GLU A 234 7.06 -3.12 -2.13
N PRO A 235 6.09 -4.00 -1.86
CA PRO A 235 5.98 -4.60 -0.55
C PRO A 235 7.19 -5.52 -0.38
N LEU A 236 8.16 -5.08 0.41
CA LEU A 236 9.36 -5.84 0.74
C LEU A 236 9.02 -7.11 1.54
N LEU A 237 7.87 -7.11 2.24
CA LEU A 237 7.44 -8.19 3.11
C LEU A 237 7.29 -9.55 2.37
N PRO A 238 6.56 -9.67 1.25
CA PRO A 238 6.56 -10.88 0.42
C PRO A 238 7.95 -11.37 0.01
N SER A 239 8.83 -10.46 -0.42
CA SER A 239 10.20 -10.81 -0.83
C SER A 239 11.01 -11.35 0.34
N MET A 240 10.93 -10.71 1.51
CA MET A 240 11.57 -11.20 2.72
C MET A 240 11.04 -12.57 3.14
N VAL A 241 9.72 -12.79 3.13
CA VAL A 241 9.12 -14.09 3.47
C VAL A 241 9.59 -15.19 2.51
N GLN A 242 9.68 -14.89 1.21
CA GLN A 242 10.22 -15.84 0.22
C GLN A 242 11.71 -16.15 0.48
N GLN A 243 12.51 -15.13 0.79
CA GLN A 243 13.92 -15.32 1.15
C GLN A 243 14.07 -16.16 2.42
N PHE A 244 13.23 -15.93 3.44
CA PHE A 244 13.22 -16.73 4.67
C PHE A 244 12.89 -18.18 4.40
N HIS A 245 11.82 -18.48 3.67
CA HIS A 245 11.48 -19.86 3.30
C HIS A 245 12.59 -20.54 2.51
N TYR A 246 13.19 -19.84 1.53
CA TYR A 246 14.34 -20.38 0.81
C TYR A 246 15.52 -20.71 1.73
N MET A 247 15.79 -19.86 2.72
CA MET A 247 16.84 -20.12 3.70
C MET A 247 16.50 -21.29 4.62
N GLU A 248 15.25 -21.44 5.04
CA GLU A 248 14.77 -22.58 5.82
C GLU A 248 14.97 -23.89 5.05
N ASP A 249 14.50 -23.95 3.80
CA ASP A 249 14.66 -25.13 2.93
C ASP A 249 16.14 -25.51 2.75
N GLN A 250 17.02 -24.51 2.59
CA GLN A 250 18.46 -24.72 2.46
C GLN A 250 19.10 -25.25 3.76
N LEU A 251 18.62 -24.80 4.92
CA LEU A 251 19.09 -25.28 6.23
C LEU A 251 18.60 -26.70 6.51
N GLU A 252 17.34 -27.01 6.22
CA GLU A 252 16.80 -28.37 6.33
C GLU A 252 17.52 -29.35 5.41
N ALA A 253 17.78 -28.96 4.16
CA ALA A 253 18.55 -29.77 3.22
C ALA A 253 19.98 -30.06 3.74
N LYS A 254 20.63 -29.10 4.41
CA LYS A 254 21.95 -29.28 5.02
C LYS A 254 21.92 -30.15 6.29
N LEU A 255 20.88 -30.04 7.11
CA LEU A 255 20.66 -30.91 8.27
C LEU A 255 20.46 -32.37 7.83
N ASN A 256 19.62 -32.60 6.81
CA ASN A 256 19.38 -33.94 6.25
C ASN A 256 20.65 -34.54 5.66
N ARG A 257 21.51 -33.75 5.01
CA ARG A 257 22.83 -34.22 4.53
C ARG A 257 23.79 -34.59 5.66
N ARG A 258 23.76 -33.88 6.80
CA ARG A 258 24.60 -34.22 7.97
C ARG A 258 24.13 -35.47 8.70
N SER A 259 22.83 -35.75 8.74
CA SER A 259 22.28 -36.97 9.36
C SER A 259 22.67 -38.27 8.66
N HIS A 260 23.08 -38.21 7.38
CA HIS A 260 23.58 -39.36 6.62
C HIS A 260 25.10 -39.58 6.76
N GLY A 261 25.76 -38.86 7.67
CA GLY A 261 27.21 -38.90 7.86
C GLY A 261 27.64 -39.61 9.15
N ILE A 262 28.34 -40.73 8.95
CA ILE A 262 29.16 -41.53 9.89
C ILE A 262 28.39 -42.60 10.68
N ARG A 263 28.27 -43.76 10.04
CA ARG A 263 28.14 -45.07 10.69
C ARG A 263 29.57 -45.49 11.08
N ILE A 264 29.94 -45.37 12.35
CA ILE A 264 31.18 -45.94 12.86
C ILE A 264 30.93 -47.46 12.89
N GLU A 265 31.56 -48.20 11.98
CA GLU A 265 31.64 -49.65 12.12
C GLU A 265 32.67 -49.94 13.23
N ASP A 266 32.16 -50.34 14.39
CA ASP A 266 32.98 -50.92 15.45
C ASP A 266 33.47 -52.29 15.00
N SER A 267 34.64 -52.34 14.35
CA SER A 267 35.36 -53.59 14.10
C SER A 267 36.16 -53.99 15.35
N ALA A 268 35.53 -54.81 16.19
CA ALA A 268 36.22 -55.56 17.22
C ALA A 268 37.10 -56.64 16.59
N HIS A 269 38.41 -56.56 16.80
CA HIS A 269 39.34 -57.70 16.82
C HIS A 269 40.52 -57.40 17.76
#